data_AF-A0A497KDA5-F1
#
_entry.id   AF-A0A497KDA5-F1
#
_cell.length_a   1.000
_cell.length_b   1.000
_cell.length_c   1.000
_cell.angle_alpha   90.00
_cell.angle_beta   90.00
_cell.angle_gamma   90.00
#
_symmetry.space_group_name_H-M   'P 1'
#
loop_
_entity.id
_entity.type
_entity.pdbx_description
1 polymer ?
#
loop_
_entity_poly.entity_id
_entity_poly.type
_entity_poly.pdbx_seq_one_letter_code
_entity_poly.pdbx_strand_id
1 'polypeptide(L)'
;MNEPLLLNRVKKLNSIGTNTGEYVLYWMQSSQRAENNQALEYAIHEANKRNQPLLVYFGLTKYPEANTRHYRFMLEGLAETNERL
;
A
#
# COMPACT_ATOMS: atom_id res chain seq x y z
N MET A 1 -1.95 11.63 20.89
CA MET A 1 -1.67 10.62 19.86
C MET A 1 -1.13 11.36 18.65
N ASN A 2 0.12 11.07 18.27
CA ASN A 2 0.93 11.89 17.36
C ASN A 2 0.44 11.80 15.90
N GLU A 3 -0.42 12.73 15.51
CA GLU A 3 -0.84 12.96 14.13
C GLU A 3 0.14 13.75 13.19
N PRO A 4 1.35 14.24 13.57
CA PRO A 4 2.08 15.17 12.68
C PRO A 4 3.14 14.56 11.75
N LEU A 5 3.49 13.26 11.83
CA LEU A 5 4.64 12.73 11.08
C LEU A 5 4.34 12.24 9.64
N LEU A 6 3.10 11.84 9.36
CA LEU A 6 2.74 11.30 8.04
C LEU A 6 2.45 12.39 7.01
N LEU A 7 1.90 13.56 7.40
CA LEU A 7 1.54 14.61 6.43
C LEU A 7 2.73 15.10 5.60
N ASN A 8 3.90 15.24 6.22
CA ASN A 8 5.12 15.67 5.51
C ASN A 8 5.71 14.59 4.59
N ARG A 9 5.16 13.36 4.60
CA ARG A 9 5.59 12.23 3.77
C ARG A 9 4.60 11.91 2.65
N VAL A 10 3.45 12.57 2.61
CA VAL A 10 2.40 12.36 1.60
C VAL A 10 2.43 13.48 0.59
N LYS A 11 2.49 13.11 -0.69
CA LYS A 11 2.35 14.04 -1.82
C LYS A 11 1.09 13.72 -2.61
N LYS A 12 0.17 14.68 -2.73
CA LYS A 12 -1.00 14.56 -3.60
C LYS A 12 -0.56 14.56 -5.06
N LEU A 13 -0.87 13.50 -5.81
CA LEU A 13 -0.43 13.33 -7.20
C LEU A 13 -1.41 13.88 -8.25
N ASN A 14 -2.68 14.07 -7.89
CA ASN A 14 -3.71 14.64 -8.78
C ASN A 14 -4.65 15.58 -8.01
N SER A 15 -5.48 16.35 -8.71
CA SER A 15 -6.45 17.27 -8.10
C SER A 15 -7.88 16.70 -8.03
N ILE A 16 -8.07 15.43 -8.41
CA ILE A 16 -9.40 14.79 -8.41
C ILE A 16 -9.90 14.70 -6.96
N GLY A 17 -11.17 15.06 -6.76
CA GLY A 17 -11.82 14.94 -5.46
C GLY A 17 -11.99 13.48 -5.05
N THR A 18 -12.04 13.23 -3.74
CA THR A 18 -12.48 11.93 -3.22
C THR A 18 -13.95 11.75 -3.54
N ASN A 19 -14.25 10.81 -4.45
CA ASN A 19 -15.63 10.38 -4.73
C ASN A 19 -16.14 9.46 -3.62
N THR A 20 -17.45 9.16 -3.65
CA THR A 20 -18.10 8.10 -2.86
C THR A 20 -17.68 6.72 -3.35
N GLY A 21 -16.37 6.42 -3.30
CA GLY A 21 -15.84 5.10 -3.61
C GLY A 21 -16.32 4.06 -2.59
N GLU A 22 -16.11 2.79 -2.90
CA GLU A 22 -16.50 1.70 -1.99
C GLU A 22 -15.38 1.34 -1.01
N TYR A 23 -14.14 1.72 -1.31
CA TYR A 23 -12.95 1.39 -0.53
C TYR A 23 -11.84 2.43 -0.72
N VAL A 24 -10.87 2.41 0.19
CA VAL A 24 -9.54 3.00 -0.03
C VAL A 24 -8.64 1.91 -0.60
N LEU A 25 -7.89 2.23 -1.66
CA LEU A 25 -6.93 1.31 -2.28
C LEU A 25 -5.51 1.72 -1.93
N TYR A 26 -4.77 0.85 -1.26
CA TYR A 26 -3.33 0.96 -1.12
C TYR A 26 -2.64 0.12 -2.19
N TRP A 27 -2.03 0.79 -3.17
CA TRP A 27 -1.17 0.14 -4.14
C TRP A 27 0.23 -0.06 -3.56
N MET A 28 0.46 -1.25 -3.01
CA MET A 28 1.75 -1.67 -2.46
C MET A 28 2.66 -2.09 -3.61
N GLN A 29 3.68 -1.28 -3.93
CA GLN A 29 4.63 -1.60 -5.00
C GLN A 29 6.03 -1.87 -4.45
N SER A 30 6.63 -0.90 -3.73
CA SER A 30 8.00 -1.01 -3.22
C SER A 30 8.10 -1.61 -1.81
N SER A 31 7.20 -1.22 -0.90
CA SER A 31 7.23 -1.62 0.51
C SER A 31 6.35 -2.84 0.78
N GLN A 32 6.79 -4.01 0.32
CA GLN A 32 6.11 -5.30 0.46
C GLN A 32 6.23 -5.87 1.89
N ARG A 33 5.54 -5.25 2.85
CA ARG A 33 5.50 -5.66 4.26
C ARG A 33 4.26 -5.10 4.96
N ALA A 34 3.74 -5.83 5.95
CA ALA A 34 2.62 -5.38 6.78
C ALA A 34 3.07 -4.43 7.90
N GLU A 35 4.20 -4.73 8.53
CA GLU A 35 4.70 -3.97 9.68
C GLU A 35 5.60 -2.80 9.26
N ASN A 36 5.57 -1.71 10.04
CA ASN A 36 6.41 -0.52 9.83
C ASN A 36 6.32 0.01 8.38
N ASN A 37 5.13 0.00 7.81
CA ASN A 37 4.83 0.44 6.46
C ASN A 37 4.03 1.74 6.51
N GLN A 38 4.73 2.88 6.46
CA GLN A 38 4.12 4.20 6.61
C GLN A 38 3.03 4.49 5.58
N ALA A 39 3.14 3.93 4.36
CA ALA A 39 2.12 4.11 3.33
C ALA A 39 0.86 3.27 3.63
N LEU A 40 1.03 2.06 4.18
CA LEU A 40 -0.09 1.25 4.68
C LEU A 40 -0.76 1.92 5.90
N GLU A 41 0.02 2.40 6.87
CA GLU A 41 -0.48 3.13 8.03
C GLU A 41 -1.31 4.35 7.62
N TYR A 42 -0.81 5.12 6.65
CA TYR A 42 -1.57 6.24 6.09
C TYR A 42 -2.87 5.78 5.42
N ALA A 43 -2.83 4.70 4.63
CA ALA A 43 -4.03 4.17 3.99
C ALA A 43 -5.08 3.66 5.00
N ILE A 44 -4.65 3.02 6.10
CA ILE A 44 -5.52 2.61 7.21
C ILE A 44 -6.18 3.83 7.86
N HIS A 45 -5.40 4.87 8.16
CA HIS A 45 -5.94 6.10 8.73
C HIS A 45 -6.99 6.75 7.80
N GLU A 46 -6.68 6.83 6.51
CA GLU A 46 -7.57 7.36 5.48
C GLU A 46 -8.84 6.52 5.30
N ALA A 47 -8.75 5.19 5.37
CA ALA A 47 -9.90 4.28 5.31
C ALA A 47 -10.81 4.44 6.54
N ASN A 48 -10.22 4.46 7.73
CA ASN A 48 -10.93 4.66 8.99
C ASN A 48 -11.65 6.01 9.03
N LYS A 49 -11.00 7.09 8.58
CA LYS A 49 -11.60 8.43 8.51
C LYS A 49 -12.83 8.49 7.61
N ARG A 50 -12.87 7.66 6.57
CA ARG A 50 -13.99 7.57 5.61
C ARG A 50 -15.00 6.49 5.98
N ASN A 51 -14.74 5.70 7.02
CA ASN A 51 -15.52 4.52 7.38
C ASN A 51 -15.70 3.55 6.18
N GLN A 52 -14.60 3.30 5.46
CA GLN A 52 -14.56 2.44 4.28
C GLN A 52 -13.57 1.28 4.49
N PRO A 53 -13.80 0.12 3.84
CA PRO A 53 -12.80 -0.93 3.74
C PRO A 53 -11.49 -0.43 3.11
N LEU A 54 -10.37 -1.02 3.56
CA LEU A 54 -9.06 -0.87 2.92
C LEU A 54 -8.78 -2.12 2.09
N LEU A 55 -8.41 -1.94 0.82
CA LEU A 55 -7.86 -2.99 -0.02
C LEU A 55 -6.38 -2.73 -0.27
N VAL A 56 -5.57 -3.78 -0.19
CA VAL A 56 -4.17 -3.76 -0.57
C VAL A 56 -4.02 -4.47 -1.91
N TYR A 57 -3.38 -3.79 -2.87
CA TYR A 57 -3.15 -4.31 -4.21
C TYR A 57 -1.68 -4.31 -4.55
N PHE A 58 -1.21 -5.42 -5.12
CA PHE A 58 0.12 -5.55 -5.72
C PHE A 58 -0.01 -5.85 -7.21
N GLY A 59 0.61 -5.02 -8.05
CA GLY A 59 0.62 -5.21 -9.51
C GLY A 59 1.83 -6.00 -9.98
N LEU A 60 1.68 -7.30 -10.21
CA LEU A 60 2.75 -8.13 -10.76
C LEU A 60 2.96 -7.82 -12.26
N THR A 61 4.16 -7.36 -12.60
CA THR A 61 4.53 -7.03 -13.99
C THR A 61 5.94 -7.53 -14.34
N LYS A 62 6.22 -7.64 -15.64
CA LYS A 62 7.57 -7.91 -16.13
C LYS A 62 8.46 -6.71 -15.88
N TYR A 63 9.63 -6.95 -15.30
CA TYR A 63 10.63 -5.93 -15.00
C TYR A 63 11.91 -6.26 -15.78
N PRO A 64 12.49 -5.33 -16.57
CA PRO A 64 13.56 -5.63 -17.52
C PRO A 64 14.79 -6.29 -16.89
N GLU A 65 15.13 -5.90 -15.66
CA GLU A 65 16.31 -6.39 -14.94
C GLU A 65 15.99 -7.58 -14.01
N ALA A 66 14.74 -8.06 -14.01
CA ALA A 66 14.32 -9.16 -13.15
C ALA A 66 14.50 -10.53 -13.82
N ASN A 67 15.01 -11.50 -13.06
CA ASN A 67 15.03 -12.91 -13.44
C ASN A 67 14.11 -13.72 -12.52
N THR A 68 13.93 -15.01 -12.81
CA THR A 68 13.04 -15.91 -12.04
C THR A 68 13.33 -15.95 -10.55
N ARG A 69 14.60 -15.79 -10.12
CA ARG A 69 14.95 -15.79 -8.70
C ARG A 69 14.45 -14.54 -7.98
N HIS A 70 14.50 -13.38 -8.66
CA HIS A 70 13.92 -12.15 -8.12
C HIS A 70 12.41 -12.30 -7.91
N TYR A 71 11.71 -12.88 -8.90
CA TYR A 71 10.27 -13.13 -8.79
C TYR A 71 9.93 -14.15 -7.71
N ARG A 72 10.70 -15.23 -7.59
CA ARG A 72 10.48 -16.24 -6.55
C ARG A 72 10.56 -15.62 -5.16
N PHE A 73 11.66 -14.90 -4.87
CA PHE A 73 11.85 -14.23 -3.58
C PHE A 73 10.73 -13.23 -3.28
N MET A 74 10.36 -12.42 -4.28
CA MET A 74 9.27 -11.45 -4.15
C MET A 74 7.92 -12.12 -3.87
N LEU A 75 7.56 -13.17 -4.59
CA LEU A 75 6.27 -13.86 -4.44
C LEU A 75 6.18 -14.60 -3.10
N GLU A 76 7.27 -15.22 -2.66
CA GLU A 76 7.34 -15.85 -1.32
C GLU A 76 7.15 -14.79 -0.22
N GLY A 77 7.84 -13.65 -0.31
CA GLY A 77 7.66 -12.54 0.62
C GLY A 77 6.26 -11.89 0.57
N LEU A 78 5.63 -11.84 -0.61
CA LEU A 78 4.25 -11.36 -0.76
C LEU A 78 3.24 -12.33 -0.13
N ALA A 79 3.46 -13.64 -0.23
CA ALA A 79 2.63 -14.63 0.46
C ALA A 79 2.70 -14.45 1.97
N GLU A 80 3.92 -14.33 2.54
CA GLU A 80 4.10 -14.04 3.97
C GLU A 80 3.51 -12.69 4.38
N THR A 81 3.60 -11.67 3.52
CA THR A 81 3.00 -10.36 3.78
C THR A 81 1.48 -10.47 3.86
N ASN A 82 0.86 -11.22 2.95
CA ASN A 82 -0.59 -11.42 2.93
C ASN A 82 -1.10 -12.14 4.20
N GLU A 83 -0.31 -13.03 4.79
CA GLU A 83 -0.66 -13.67 6.07
C GLU A 83 -0.64 -12.71 7.27
N ARG A 84 -0.01 -11.55 7.14
CA ARG A 84 0.15 -10.55 8.21
C ARG A 84 -0.67 -9.26 8.01
N LEU A 85 -1.37 -9.12 6.89
CA LEU A 85 -2.31 -8.03 6.62
C LEU A 85 -3.66 -8.29 7.30
#